data_AF-A0A4R6M2F0-F1
#
_entry.id   AF-A0A4R6M2F0-F1
#
_cell.length_a   1.000
_cell.length_b   1.000
_cell.length_c   1.000
_cell.angle_alpha   90.00
_cell.angle_beta   90.00
_cell.angle_gamma   90.00
#
_symmetry.space_group_name_H-M   'P 1'
#
loop_
_entity.id
_entity.type
_entity.pdbx_description
1 polymer ?
#
loop_
_entity_poly.entity_id
_entity_poly.type
_entity_poly.pdbx_seq_one_letter_code
_entity_poly.pdbx_strand_id
1 'polypeptide(L)'
;MKKITLVLLLIISSLSISCNERTTESYNNQIVEAHTKLFQANEEFLKGSLNFIGKPESKKEFLALIKTTRNKLIEAQKPIELLAPLNSDQGLRKTMLEMFSTSITSMDGFEINIDILTTKDNEAKAATMLQGAFSEIVALDETIKQIQVEYANSNNAQLR
;
A
#
# COMPACT_ATOMS: atom_id res chain seq x y z
N MET A 1 -9.53 -20.29 -52.45
CA MET A 1 -9.35 -20.13 -50.99
C MET A 1 -8.40 -18.97 -50.65
N LYS A 2 -8.65 -17.74 -51.15
CA LYS A 2 -7.84 -16.54 -50.81
C LYS A 2 -8.66 -15.34 -50.31
N LYS A 3 -10.00 -15.43 -50.37
CA LYS A 3 -10.91 -14.35 -49.93
C LYS A 3 -11.34 -14.48 -48.46
N ILE A 4 -11.30 -15.69 -47.89
CA ILE A 4 -11.69 -15.95 -46.50
C ILE A 4 -10.58 -15.51 -45.52
N THR A 5 -9.31 -15.62 -45.93
CA THR A 5 -8.16 -15.26 -45.10
C THR A 5 -8.05 -13.75 -44.84
N LEU A 6 -8.50 -12.92 -45.78
CA LEU A 6 -8.44 -11.45 -45.65
C LEU A 6 -9.49 -10.91 -44.66
N VAL A 7 -10.64 -11.57 -44.57
CA VAL A 7 -11.73 -11.20 -43.64
C VAL A 7 -11.37 -11.57 -42.19
N LEU A 8 -10.64 -12.67 -41.98
CA LEU A 8 -10.16 -13.04 -40.64
C LEU A 8 -9.14 -12.05 -40.07
N LEU A 9 -8.28 -11.47 -40.92
CA LEU A 9 -7.28 -10.46 -40.50
C LEU A 9 -7.90 -9.11 -40.09
N LEU A 10 -9.07 -8.77 -40.65
CA LEU A 10 -9.81 -7.54 -40.30
C LEU A 10 -10.57 -7.66 -38.98
N ILE A 11 -10.94 -8.86 -38.54
CA ILE A 11 -11.68 -9.07 -37.28
C ILE A 11 -10.72 -9.15 -36.07
N ILE A 12 -9.48 -9.61 -36.28
CA ILE A 12 -8.47 -9.69 -35.21
C ILE A 12 -7.85 -8.31 -34.92
N SER A 13 -7.83 -7.39 -35.88
CA SER A 13 -7.35 -6.01 -35.68
C SER A 13 -8.34 -5.10 -34.94
N SER A 14 -9.60 -5.50 -34.79
CA SER A 14 -10.61 -4.77 -34.00
C SER A 14 -10.68 -5.16 -32.52
N LEU A 15 -9.89 -6.13 -32.05
CA LEU A 15 -9.81 -6.48 -30.62
C LEU A 15 -8.79 -5.62 -29.84
N SER A 16 -8.22 -4.60 -30.47
CA SER A 16 -7.17 -3.76 -29.90
C SER A 16 -7.62 -2.33 -29.57
N ILE A 17 -8.87 -2.09 -29.13
CA ILE A 17 -9.25 -0.77 -28.59
C ILE A 17 -10.19 -0.94 -27.40
N SER A 18 -9.67 -1.57 -26.35
CA SER A 18 -9.96 -1.19 -24.98
C SER A 18 -8.62 -1.18 -24.22
N CYS A 19 -7.61 -0.54 -24.80
CA CYS A 19 -6.65 0.14 -23.94
C CYS A 19 -7.49 1.15 -23.17
N ASN A 20 -7.71 0.92 -21.88
CA ASN A 20 -8.03 2.03 -20.98
C ASN A 20 -6.94 3.06 -21.25
N GLU A 21 -7.25 4.13 -21.98
CA GLU A 21 -6.39 5.29 -22.02
C GLU A 21 -6.27 5.72 -20.56
N ARG A 22 -5.15 5.36 -19.94
CA ARG A 22 -4.92 5.60 -18.53
C ARG A 22 -4.69 7.09 -18.41
N THR A 23 -5.74 7.80 -18.01
CA THR A 23 -5.66 9.22 -17.73
C THR A 23 -4.80 9.43 -16.49
N THR A 24 -4.18 10.61 -16.40
CA THR A 24 -3.60 11.10 -15.15
C THR A 24 -4.57 10.90 -14.00
N GLU A 25 -5.85 11.18 -14.18
CA GLU A 25 -6.86 11.02 -13.14
C GLU A 25 -6.98 9.57 -12.64
N SER A 26 -7.11 8.61 -13.55
CA SER A 26 -7.25 7.18 -13.26
C SER A 26 -6.04 6.60 -12.52
N TYR A 27 -4.83 6.92 -12.96
CA TYR A 27 -3.58 6.52 -12.30
C TYR A 27 -3.57 6.93 -10.83
N ASN A 28 -4.00 8.16 -10.62
CA ASN A 28 -3.73 8.93 -9.44
C ASN A 28 -4.86 8.63 -8.42
N ASN A 29 -6.07 8.30 -8.88
CA ASN A 29 -7.15 7.72 -8.05
C ASN A 29 -6.76 6.35 -7.50
N GLN A 30 -6.07 5.51 -8.28
CA GLN A 30 -5.57 4.21 -7.78
C GLN A 30 -4.54 4.40 -6.66
N ILE A 31 -3.64 5.37 -6.80
CA ILE A 31 -2.68 5.72 -5.73
C ILE A 31 -3.43 6.17 -4.46
N VAL A 32 -4.39 7.08 -4.57
CA VAL A 32 -5.17 7.57 -3.40
C VAL A 32 -5.95 6.44 -2.72
N GLU A 33 -6.57 5.56 -3.50
CA GLU A 33 -7.31 4.41 -2.97
C GLU A 33 -6.37 3.46 -2.20
N ALA A 34 -5.20 3.16 -2.77
CA ALA A 34 -4.21 2.32 -2.12
C ALA A 34 -3.66 2.97 -0.84
N HIS A 35 -3.40 4.28 -0.86
CA HIS A 35 -2.99 5.05 0.31
C HIS A 35 -4.00 4.95 1.45
N THR A 36 -5.28 5.13 1.11
CA THR A 36 -6.39 5.05 2.07
C THR A 36 -6.47 3.66 2.70
N LYS A 37 -6.36 2.61 1.88
CA LYS A 37 -6.36 1.22 2.36
C LYS A 37 -5.17 0.90 3.25
N LEU A 38 -3.98 1.43 2.94
CA LEU A 38 -2.78 1.29 3.76
C LEU A 38 -3.00 1.91 5.14
N PHE A 39 -3.47 3.16 5.21
CA PHE A 39 -3.70 3.83 6.48
C PHE A 39 -4.81 3.16 7.29
N GLN A 40 -5.90 2.75 6.65
CA GLN A 40 -6.97 2.02 7.32
C GLN A 40 -6.46 0.71 7.93
N ALA A 41 -5.68 -0.09 7.21
CA ALA A 41 -5.13 -1.33 7.73
C ALA A 41 -4.20 -1.10 8.93
N ASN A 42 -3.36 -0.06 8.86
CA ASN A 42 -2.44 0.31 9.94
C ASN A 42 -3.17 0.86 11.17
N GLU A 43 -4.22 1.67 10.99
CA GLU A 43 -5.04 2.19 12.08
C GLU A 43 -5.83 1.08 12.78
N GLU A 44 -6.45 0.19 12.01
CA GLU A 44 -7.15 -0.99 12.55
C GLU A 44 -6.19 -1.89 13.33
N PHE A 45 -4.98 -2.11 12.82
CA PHE A 45 -3.94 -2.86 13.51
C PHE A 45 -3.54 -2.20 14.83
N LEU A 46 -3.26 -0.89 14.82
CA LEU A 46 -2.89 -0.15 16.03
C LEU A 46 -3.99 -0.30 17.09
N LYS A 47 -5.24 0.02 16.74
CA LYS A 47 -6.39 -0.10 17.67
C LYS A 47 -6.56 -1.51 18.21
N GLY A 48 -6.40 -2.53 17.36
CA GLY A 48 -6.50 -3.93 17.75
C GLY A 48 -5.36 -4.36 18.68
N SER A 49 -4.13 -3.95 18.37
CA SER A 49 -2.91 -4.37 19.08
C SER A 49 -2.88 -3.94 20.54
N LEU A 50 -3.43 -2.77 20.86
CA LEU A 50 -3.48 -2.23 22.24
C LEU A 50 -4.20 -3.18 23.21
N ASN A 51 -5.10 -4.02 22.72
CA ASN A 51 -5.81 -4.99 23.56
C ASN A 51 -4.97 -6.22 23.93
N PHE A 52 -3.81 -6.42 23.30
CA PHE A 52 -3.00 -7.64 23.40
C PHE A 52 -1.61 -7.42 23.99
N ILE A 53 -1.10 -6.18 23.96
CA ILE A 53 0.20 -5.83 24.54
C ILE A 53 0.23 -6.20 26.03
N GLY A 54 1.34 -6.80 26.48
CA GLY A 54 1.55 -7.16 27.89
C GLY A 54 0.70 -8.33 28.39
N LYS A 55 -0.04 -9.00 27.51
CA LYS A 55 -0.94 -10.12 27.82
C LYS A 55 -0.47 -11.43 27.18
N PRO A 56 0.29 -12.29 27.89
CA PRO A 56 0.86 -13.51 27.32
C PRO A 56 -0.20 -14.45 26.72
N GLU A 57 -1.37 -14.50 27.34
CA GLU A 57 -2.51 -15.31 26.91
C GLU A 57 -3.08 -14.90 25.55
N SER A 58 -2.84 -13.66 25.11
CA SER A 58 -3.36 -13.11 23.85
C SER A 58 -2.45 -13.32 22.64
N LYS A 59 -1.32 -14.03 22.82
CA LYS A 59 -0.30 -14.24 21.77
C LYS A 59 -0.90 -14.76 20.47
N LYS A 60 -1.85 -15.70 20.54
CA LYS A 60 -2.47 -16.31 19.36
C LYS A 60 -3.34 -15.33 18.60
N GLU A 61 -4.15 -14.55 19.31
CA GLU A 61 -5.04 -13.52 18.78
C GLU A 61 -4.23 -12.39 18.14
N PHE A 62 -3.12 -12.00 18.78
CA PHE A 62 -2.25 -10.96 18.26
C PHE A 62 -1.52 -11.44 16.98
N LEU A 63 -1.02 -12.69 16.93
CA LEU A 63 -0.50 -13.27 15.68
C LEU A 63 -1.55 -13.30 14.57
N ALA A 64 -2.80 -13.61 14.89
CA ALA A 64 -3.89 -13.58 13.92
C ALA A 64 -4.15 -12.15 13.40
N LEU A 65 -4.12 -11.15 14.27
CA LEU A 65 -4.23 -9.74 13.88
C LEU A 65 -3.08 -9.30 12.96
N ILE A 66 -1.84 -9.64 13.31
CA ILE A 66 -0.64 -9.35 12.49
C ILE A 66 -0.81 -9.97 11.09
N LYS A 67 -1.14 -11.26 11.03
CA LYS A 67 -1.33 -11.98 9.76
C LYS A 67 -2.46 -11.39 8.92
N THR A 68 -3.60 -11.09 9.52
CA THR A 68 -4.73 -10.47 8.80
C THR A 68 -4.35 -9.09 8.26
N THR A 69 -3.64 -8.29 9.04
CA THR A 69 -3.17 -6.96 8.61
C THR A 69 -2.18 -7.06 7.46
N ARG A 70 -1.17 -7.94 7.58
CA ARG A 70 -0.22 -8.23 6.51
C ARG A 70 -0.93 -8.59 5.20
N ASN A 71 -1.91 -9.50 5.26
CA ASN A 71 -2.66 -9.90 4.07
C ASN A 71 -3.44 -8.73 3.46
N LYS A 72 -4.08 -7.89 4.28
CA LYS A 72 -4.76 -6.67 3.79
C LYS A 72 -3.78 -5.73 3.07
N LEU A 73 -2.59 -5.52 3.63
CA LEU A 73 -1.56 -4.68 3.03
C LEU A 73 -1.07 -5.24 1.70
N ILE A 74 -0.78 -6.55 1.63
CA ILE A 74 -0.37 -7.23 0.39
C ILE A 74 -1.46 -7.09 -0.68
N GLU A 75 -2.73 -7.34 -0.35
CA GLU A 75 -3.82 -7.19 -1.33
C GLU A 75 -4.00 -5.74 -1.80
N ALA A 76 -3.84 -4.77 -0.89
CA ALA A 76 -3.93 -3.34 -1.23
C ALA A 76 -2.73 -2.84 -2.05
N GLN A 77 -1.57 -3.50 -1.97
CA GLN A 77 -0.37 -3.17 -2.73
C GLN A 77 -0.46 -3.58 -4.21
N LYS A 78 -1.08 -4.73 -4.51
CA LYS A 78 -1.13 -5.33 -5.85
C LYS A 78 -1.54 -4.37 -6.98
N PRO A 79 -2.59 -3.53 -6.84
CA PRO A 79 -2.96 -2.59 -7.90
C PRO A 79 -1.83 -1.62 -8.26
N ILE A 80 -1.02 -1.21 -7.27
CA ILE A 80 0.10 -0.28 -7.47
C ILE A 80 1.30 -0.98 -8.13
N GLU A 81 1.55 -2.25 -7.81
CA GLU A 81 2.58 -3.05 -8.49
C GLU A 81 2.29 -3.15 -9.99
N LEU A 82 1.02 -3.37 -10.36
CA LEU A 82 0.55 -3.45 -11.74
C LEU A 82 0.42 -2.07 -12.42
N LEU A 83 0.52 -0.99 -11.66
CA LEU A 83 0.40 0.37 -12.16
C LEU A 83 1.69 0.79 -12.86
N ALA A 84 1.78 0.68 -14.19
CA ALA A 84 2.86 1.36 -14.92
C ALA A 84 2.96 2.86 -14.57
N PRO A 85 4.16 3.38 -14.23
CA PRO A 85 4.34 4.78 -13.83
C PRO A 85 4.07 5.74 -14.99
N LEU A 86 3.56 6.94 -14.67
CA LEU A 86 3.49 8.04 -15.61
C LEU A 86 4.86 8.67 -15.81
N ASN A 87 5.11 9.29 -16.97
CA ASN A 87 6.35 10.06 -17.19
C ASN A 87 6.50 11.23 -16.20
N SER A 88 5.38 11.74 -15.67
CA SER A 88 5.32 12.79 -14.65
C SER A 88 5.14 12.27 -13.22
N ASP A 89 5.32 10.97 -12.96
CA ASP A 89 5.08 10.35 -11.65
C ASP A 89 5.93 10.92 -10.51
N GLN A 90 7.09 11.53 -10.82
CA GLN A 90 8.01 12.13 -9.83
C GLN A 90 8.39 11.18 -8.67
N GLY A 91 8.21 9.86 -8.86
CA GLY A 91 8.49 8.85 -7.84
C GLY A 91 7.30 8.48 -6.94
N LEU A 92 6.10 9.06 -7.15
CA LEU A 92 4.92 8.80 -6.32
C LEU A 92 4.60 7.31 -6.19
N ARG A 93 4.59 6.56 -7.30
CA ARG A 93 4.37 5.10 -7.23
C ARG A 93 5.46 4.40 -6.45
N LYS A 94 6.73 4.78 -6.65
CA LYS A 94 7.85 4.15 -5.96
C LYS A 94 7.73 4.35 -4.45
N THR A 95 7.48 5.58 -4.01
CA THR A 95 7.29 5.92 -2.60
C THR A 95 6.07 5.22 -2.01
N MET A 96 4.97 5.09 -2.76
CA MET A 96 3.81 4.29 -2.32
C MET A 96 4.17 2.81 -2.10
N LEU A 97 4.90 2.19 -3.03
CA LEU A 97 5.36 0.80 -2.88
C LEU A 97 6.32 0.63 -1.70
N GLU A 98 7.18 1.62 -1.46
CA GLU A 98 8.08 1.66 -0.31
C GLU A 98 7.28 1.72 1.01
N MET A 99 6.24 2.55 1.08
CA MET A 99 5.34 2.64 2.23
C MET A 99 4.63 1.31 2.53
N PHE A 100 4.14 0.61 1.50
CA PHE A 100 3.62 -0.75 1.66
C PHE A 100 4.68 -1.72 2.18
N SER A 101 5.87 -1.71 1.59
CA SER A 101 6.98 -2.58 2.00
C SER A 101 7.34 -2.36 3.48
N THR A 102 7.50 -1.11 3.90
CA THR A 102 7.80 -0.74 5.30
C THR A 102 6.73 -1.24 6.26
N SER A 103 5.45 -1.06 5.90
CA SER A 103 4.33 -1.52 6.72
C SER A 103 4.27 -3.06 6.81
N ILE A 104 4.49 -3.77 5.70
CA ILE A 104 4.54 -5.24 5.67
C ILE A 104 5.72 -5.78 6.48
N THR A 105 6.92 -5.22 6.28
CA THR A 105 8.11 -5.60 7.06
C THR A 105 7.93 -5.34 8.55
N SER A 106 7.20 -4.29 8.92
CA SER A 106 6.85 -4.04 10.32
C SER A 106 5.99 -5.16 10.89
N MET A 107 5.03 -5.70 10.13
CA MET A 107 4.23 -6.87 10.55
C MET A 107 5.12 -8.10 10.78
N ASP A 108 6.11 -8.33 9.92
CA ASP A 108 7.09 -9.42 10.10
C ASP A 108 7.93 -9.20 11.37
N GLY A 109 8.37 -7.97 11.61
CA GLY A 109 9.06 -7.59 12.83
C GLY A 109 8.23 -7.83 14.09
N PHE A 110 6.94 -7.51 14.06
CA PHE A 110 6.02 -7.78 15.18
C PHE A 110 5.79 -9.27 15.40
N GLU A 111 5.67 -10.07 14.33
CA GLU A 111 5.53 -11.52 14.43
C GLU A 111 6.76 -12.16 15.07
N ILE A 112 7.97 -11.77 14.63
CA ILE A 112 9.23 -12.26 15.20
C ILE A 112 9.35 -11.91 16.68
N ASN A 113 8.91 -10.71 17.06
CA ASN A 113 9.03 -10.20 18.43
C ASN A 113 7.76 -10.39 19.25
N ILE A 114 6.85 -11.28 18.84
CA ILE A 114 5.54 -11.42 19.47
C ILE A 114 5.63 -11.72 20.97
N ASP A 115 6.62 -12.51 21.39
CA ASP A 115 6.83 -12.81 22.80
C ASP A 115 7.19 -11.58 23.61
N ILE A 116 7.98 -10.66 23.03
CA ILE A 116 8.30 -9.38 23.68
C ILE A 116 7.04 -8.52 23.78
N LEU A 117 6.22 -8.51 22.72
CA LEU A 117 4.98 -7.70 22.67
C LEU A 117 3.93 -8.17 23.68
N THR A 118 3.84 -9.47 23.96
CA THR A 118 2.83 -10.04 24.86
C THR A 118 3.35 -10.33 26.27
N THR A 119 4.67 -10.31 26.51
CA THR A 119 5.21 -10.54 27.86
C THR A 119 4.78 -9.44 28.82
N LYS A 120 4.35 -9.84 30.02
CA LYS A 120 4.00 -8.94 31.12
C LYS A 120 5.19 -8.02 31.42
N ASP A 121 4.91 -6.74 31.70
CA ASP A 121 5.89 -5.70 32.02
C ASP A 121 6.77 -5.19 30.85
N ASN A 122 6.53 -5.63 29.61
CA ASN A 122 7.21 -5.11 28.40
C ASN A 122 6.42 -4.03 27.64
N GLU A 123 5.35 -3.48 28.22
CA GLU A 123 4.44 -2.53 27.55
C GLU A 123 5.16 -1.32 26.94
N ALA A 124 6.12 -0.73 27.66
CA ALA A 124 6.89 0.41 27.17
C ALA A 124 7.76 0.06 25.95
N LYS A 125 8.36 -1.14 25.95
CA LYS A 125 9.16 -1.63 24.83
C LYS A 125 8.26 -1.94 23.62
N ALA A 126 7.11 -2.56 23.85
CA ALA A 126 6.12 -2.83 22.81
C ALA A 126 5.59 -1.54 22.18
N ALA A 127 5.27 -0.53 23.00
CA ALA A 127 4.85 0.79 22.52
C ALA A 127 5.94 1.48 21.69
N THR A 128 7.20 1.41 22.12
CA THR A 128 8.34 1.97 21.35
C THR A 128 8.50 1.28 19.99
N MET A 129 8.34 -0.05 19.94
CA MET A 129 8.40 -0.80 18.68
C MET A 129 7.28 -0.40 17.72
N LEU A 130 6.05 -0.27 18.23
CA LEU A 130 4.90 0.20 17.45
C LEU A 130 5.12 1.63 16.95
N GLN A 131 5.53 2.53 17.82
CA GLN A 131 5.79 3.93 17.47
C GLN A 131 6.88 4.06 16.39
N GLY A 132 7.97 3.29 16.50
CA GLY A 132 9.04 3.27 15.50
C GLY A 132 8.53 2.89 14.12
N ALA A 133 7.78 1.78 14.04
CA ALA A 133 7.18 1.32 12.79
C ALA A 133 6.24 2.37 12.13
N PHE A 134 5.40 3.05 12.92
CA PHE A 134 4.51 4.08 12.37
C PHE A 134 5.21 5.39 12.02
N SER A 135 6.32 5.72 12.68
CA SER A 135 7.07 6.95 12.40
C SER A 135 7.67 6.94 10.99
N GLU A 136 8.15 5.78 10.53
CA GLU A 136 8.65 5.61 9.16
C GLU A 136 7.53 5.79 8.12
N ILE A 137 6.34 5.27 8.40
CA ILE A 137 5.16 5.44 7.54
C ILE A 137 4.78 6.93 7.44
N VAL A 138 4.80 7.67 8.55
CA VAL A 138 4.52 9.11 8.56
C VAL A 138 5.54 9.90 7.75
N ALA A 139 6.84 9.56 7.82
CA ALA A 139 7.86 10.23 7.02
C ALA A 139 7.66 10.02 5.50
N LEU A 140 7.23 8.81 5.10
CA LEU A 140 6.89 8.51 3.72
C LEU A 140 5.61 9.22 3.26
N ASP A 141 4.61 9.38 4.12
CA ASP A 141 3.40 10.18 3.86
C ASP A 141 3.75 11.66 3.57
N GLU A 142 4.64 12.26 4.37
CA GLU A 142 5.12 13.63 4.12
C GLU A 142 5.86 13.73 2.77
N THR A 143 6.61 12.70 2.39
CA THR A 143 7.27 12.63 1.07
C THR A 143 6.24 12.54 -0.06
N ILE A 144 5.19 11.73 0.10
CA ILE A 144 4.08 11.64 -0.87
C ILE A 144 3.40 13.00 -1.04
N LYS A 145 3.11 13.72 0.05
CA LYS A 145 2.50 15.06 0.00
C LYS A 145 3.39 16.05 -0.76
N GLN A 146 4.71 16.03 -0.52
CA GLN A 146 5.65 16.87 -1.26
C GLN A 146 5.63 16.56 -2.76
N ILE A 147 5.67 15.28 -3.15
CA ILE A 147 5.56 14.86 -4.55
C ILE A 147 4.25 15.34 -5.17
N GLN A 148 3.13 15.26 -4.44
CA GLN A 148 1.83 15.74 -4.93
C GLN A 148 1.80 17.26 -5.15
N VAL A 149 2.46 18.04 -4.30
CA VAL A 149 2.62 19.49 -4.48
C VAL A 149 3.49 19.79 -5.71
N GLU A 150 4.63 19.12 -5.87
CA GLU A 150 5.51 19.29 -7.04
C GLU A 150 4.81 18.92 -8.35
N TYR A 151 4.02 17.85 -8.33
CA TYR A 151 3.22 17.40 -9.45
C TYR A 151 2.23 18.48 -9.87
N ALA A 152 1.51 19.05 -8.90
CA ALA A 152 0.52 20.06 -9.17
C ALA A 152 1.12 21.38 -9.68
N ASN A 153 2.25 21.80 -9.12
CA ASN A 153 3.01 22.96 -9.61
C ASN A 153 3.46 22.76 -11.06
N SER A 154 3.86 21.55 -11.42
CA SER A 154 4.32 21.21 -12.77
C SER A 154 3.16 21.09 -13.79
N ASN A 155 1.92 20.97 -13.32
CA ASN A 155 0.72 20.74 -14.14
C ASN A 155 -0.36 21.82 -13.97
N ASN A 156 0.05 23.09 -13.84
CA ASN A 156 -0.85 24.26 -13.76
C ASN A 156 -1.88 24.18 -12.61
N ALA A 157 -1.42 23.87 -11.40
CA ALA A 157 -2.20 23.94 -10.18
C ALA A 157 -3.43 23.00 -10.14
N GLN A 158 -3.41 21.88 -10.85
CA GLN A 158 -4.20 20.71 -10.45
C GLN A 158 -3.58 20.09 -9.19
N LEU A 159 -3.56 20.88 -8.10
CA LEU A 159 -3.38 20.40 -6.74
C LEU A 159 -4.61 19.56 -6.44
N ARG A 160 -4.37 18.32 -6.03
CA ARG A 160 -5.40 17.44 -5.47
C ARG A 160 -5.54 17.73 -3.99
#